data_AF-A0A0G0MUH9-F1
#
_entry.id   AF-A0A0G0MUH9-F1
#
_cell.length_a   1.000
_cell.length_b   1.000
_cell.length_c   1.000
_cell.angle_alpha   90.00
_cell.angle_beta   90.00
_cell.angle_gamma   90.00
#
_symmetry.space_group_name_H-M   'P 1'
#
loop_
_entity.id
_entity.type
_entity.pdbx_description
1 polymer ?
#
loop_
_entity_poly.entity_id
_entity_poly.type
_entity_poly.pdbx_seq_one_letter_code
_entity_poly.pdbx_strand_id
1 'polypeptide(L)'
;MEKPKSILWIKRFAILQVILSFLLVGLLIAVAGLEIKNEVWLSFKQGFLSQLASQGIKEYNFQIAGAIAASPLLGMAASILALMAIQRREKRLTYITLVVLGGHILAGLSGGTISLLSVGMFVLLLTKTGKEYVGLSGGRPKIRGIE
;
A
#
# COMPACT_ATOMS: atom_id res chain seq x y z
N MET A 1 -17.18 -13.68 18.39
CA MET A 1 -17.39 -12.33 17.82
C MET A 1 -17.04 -12.35 16.34
N GLU A 2 -18.02 -12.21 15.47
CA GLU A 2 -17.77 -12.03 14.03
C GLU A 2 -16.96 -10.77 13.78
N LYS A 3 -15.99 -10.85 12.85
CA LYS A 3 -15.20 -9.67 12.48
C LYS A 3 -16.11 -8.71 11.72
N PRO A 4 -16.11 -7.40 12.06
CA PRO A 4 -16.88 -6.43 11.31
C PRO A 4 -16.49 -6.44 9.83
N LYS A 5 -17.46 -6.26 8.93
CA LYS A 5 -17.22 -6.25 7.47
C LYS A 5 -16.10 -5.27 7.08
N SER A 6 -16.00 -4.12 7.74
CA SER A 6 -14.93 -3.14 7.51
C SER A 6 -13.52 -3.70 7.75
N ILE A 7 -13.34 -4.51 8.80
CA ILE A 7 -12.05 -5.13 9.13
C ILE A 7 -11.66 -6.18 8.08
N LEU A 8 -12.65 -6.92 7.55
CA LEU A 8 -12.43 -7.86 6.45
C LEU A 8 -11.93 -7.12 5.21
N TRP A 9 -12.53 -5.97 4.88
CA TRP A 9 -12.11 -5.15 3.76
C TRP A 9 -10.72 -4.56 3.93
N ILE A 10 -10.36 -4.04 5.12
CA ILE A 10 -8.99 -3.55 5.36
C ILE A 10 -7.97 -4.67 5.13
N LYS A 11 -8.25 -5.90 5.60
CA LYS A 11 -7.36 -7.04 5.36
C LYS A 11 -7.22 -7.37 3.87
N ARG A 12 -8.32 -7.38 3.13
CA ARG A 12 -8.31 -7.64 1.68
C ARG A 12 -7.51 -6.57 0.93
N PHE A 13 -7.71 -5.30 1.26
CA PHE A 13 -6.96 -4.20 0.66
C PHE A 13 -5.47 -4.27 0.99
N ALA A 14 -5.12 -4.55 2.24
CA ALA A 14 -3.73 -4.69 2.64
C ALA A 14 -3.04 -5.85 1.92
N ILE A 15 -3.67 -7.02 1.86
CA ILE A 15 -3.10 -8.18 1.15
C ILE A 15 -2.93 -7.87 -0.34
N LEU A 16 -3.95 -7.30 -0.97
CA LEU A 16 -3.88 -6.95 -2.39
C LEU A 16 -2.79 -5.91 -2.66
N GLN A 17 -2.66 -4.88 -1.82
CA GLN A 17 -1.62 -3.86 -1.94
C GLN A 17 -0.22 -4.46 -1.76
N VAL A 18 -0.01 -5.41 -0.84
CA VAL A 18 1.28 -6.12 -0.69
C VAL A 18 1.63 -6.89 -1.96
N ILE A 19 0.69 -7.67 -2.50
CA ILE A 19 0.90 -8.46 -3.72
C ILE A 19 1.25 -7.53 -4.89
N LEU A 20 0.44 -6.49 -5.11
CA LEU A 20 0.66 -5.52 -6.19
C LEU A 20 2.00 -4.79 -6.04
N SER A 21 2.37 -4.42 -4.81
CA SER A 21 3.64 -3.75 -4.55
C SER A 21 4.82 -4.67 -4.84
N PHE A 22 4.74 -5.96 -4.47
CA PHE A 22 5.78 -6.93 -4.74
C PHE A 22 5.95 -7.16 -6.25
N LEU A 23 4.83 -7.33 -6.97
CA LEU A 23 4.83 -7.47 -8.43
C LEU A 23 5.40 -6.23 -9.11
N LEU A 24 5.02 -5.04 -8.68
CA LEU A 24 5.50 -3.78 -9.28
C LEU A 24 7.00 -3.57 -9.03
N VAL A 25 7.49 -3.83 -7.82
CA VAL A 25 8.93 -3.75 -7.53
C VAL A 25 9.71 -4.77 -8.36
N GLY A 26 9.23 -6.01 -8.46
CA GLY A 26 9.84 -7.02 -9.32
C GLY A 26 9.87 -6.61 -10.80
N LEU A 27 8.79 -5.99 -11.28
CA LEU A 27 8.69 -5.46 -12.63
C LEU A 27 9.70 -4.33 -12.88
N LEU A 28 9.83 -3.39 -11.95
CA LEU A 28 10.78 -2.28 -12.06
C LEU A 28 12.24 -2.76 -12.14
N ILE A 29 12.59 -3.78 -11.34
CA ILE A 29 13.91 -4.43 -11.37
C ILE A 29 14.11 -5.18 -12.69
N ALA A 30 13.12 -5.94 -13.14
CA ALA A 30 13.17 -6.68 -14.40
C ALA A 30 13.43 -5.76 -15.60
N VAL A 31 12.73 -4.62 -15.65
CA VAL A 31 12.92 -3.61 -16.71
C VAL A 31 14.34 -3.04 -16.67
N ALA A 32 14.91 -2.80 -15.49
CA ALA A 32 16.23 -2.22 -15.30
C ALA A 32 17.37 -3.18 -15.68
N GLY A 33 17.24 -4.46 -15.31
CA GLY A 33 18.37 -5.39 -15.32
C GLY A 33 18.32 -6.53 -16.33
N LEU A 34 17.14 -6.90 -16.84
CA LEU A 34 17.04 -8.06 -17.71
C LEU A 34 17.23 -7.68 -19.18
N GLU A 35 18.13 -8.41 -19.84
CA GLU A 35 18.15 -8.51 -21.30
C GLU A 35 16.94 -9.33 -21.74
N ILE A 36 15.90 -8.62 -22.14
CA ILE A 36 14.64 -9.23 -22.52
C ILE A 36 14.75 -9.72 -23.97
N LYS A 37 14.72 -11.04 -24.14
CA LYS A 37 14.72 -11.69 -25.47
C LYS A 37 13.30 -11.95 -26.03
N ASN A 38 12.27 -11.82 -25.19
CA ASN A 38 10.89 -12.07 -25.57
C ASN A 38 10.24 -10.78 -26.14
N GLU A 39 9.62 -10.88 -27.32
CA GLU A 39 9.04 -9.74 -28.04
C GLU A 39 7.94 -8.99 -27.25
N VAL A 40 7.11 -9.70 -26.48
CA VAL A 40 6.04 -9.09 -25.67
C VAL A 40 6.66 -8.22 -24.58
N TRP A 41 7.67 -8.75 -23.90
CA TRP A 41 8.36 -8.03 -22.84
C TRP A 41 9.21 -6.88 -23.37
N LEU A 42 9.77 -7.02 -24.58
CA LEU A 42 10.50 -5.95 -25.26
C LEU A 42 9.56 -4.77 -25.56
N SER A 43 8.38 -5.08 -26.09
CA SER A 43 7.33 -4.10 -26.39
C SER A 43 6.84 -3.40 -25.12
N PHE A 44 6.63 -4.16 -24.04
CA PHE A 44 6.29 -3.60 -22.72
C PHE A 44 7.39 -2.65 -22.21
N LYS A 45 8.66 -3.09 -22.24
CA LYS A 45 9.81 -2.29 -21.81
C LYS A 45 9.92 -0.99 -22.62
N GLN A 46 9.78 -1.04 -23.93
CA GLN A 46 9.81 0.15 -24.78
C GLN A 46 8.64 1.11 -24.49
N GLY A 47 7.43 0.59 -24.29
CA GLY A 47 6.27 1.41 -23.90
C GLY A 47 6.45 2.06 -22.53
N PHE A 48 7.04 1.35 -21.57
CA PHE A 48 7.38 1.92 -20.26
C PHE A 48 8.46 3.00 -20.36
N LEU A 49 9.54 2.74 -21.12
CA LEU A 49 10.60 3.71 -21.34
C LEU A 49 10.12 4.95 -22.10
N SER A 50 9.19 4.82 -23.03
CA SER A 50 8.63 5.98 -23.74
C SER A 50 7.78 6.87 -22.82
N GLN A 51 7.05 6.27 -21.86
CA GLN A 51 6.36 7.03 -20.81
C GLN A 51 7.33 7.71 -19.84
N LEU A 52 8.48 7.10 -19.54
CA LEU A 52 9.51 7.75 -18.73
C LEU A 52 10.21 8.88 -19.50
N ALA A 53 10.44 8.70 -20.79
CA ALA A 53 11.02 9.71 -21.66
C ALA A 53 10.13 10.96 -21.75
N SER A 54 8.79 10.80 -21.75
CA SER A 54 7.86 11.93 -21.71
C SER A 54 7.87 12.68 -20.37
N GLN A 55 8.38 12.04 -19.29
CA GLN A 55 8.64 12.66 -17.99
C GLN A 55 10.07 13.25 -17.89
N GLY A 56 10.83 13.26 -19.00
CA GLY A 56 12.19 13.79 -19.06
C GLY A 56 13.29 12.82 -18.63
N ILE A 57 12.94 11.56 -18.36
CA ILE A 57 13.89 10.53 -17.94
C ILE A 57 14.41 9.80 -19.19
N LYS A 58 15.64 10.15 -19.62
CA LYS A 58 16.25 9.61 -20.84
C LYS A 58 16.87 8.23 -20.68
N GLU A 59 17.31 7.89 -19.49
CA GLU A 59 17.91 6.60 -19.17
C GLU A 59 17.23 6.01 -17.95
N TYR A 60 16.99 4.71 -17.98
CA TYR A 60 16.42 3.98 -16.85
C TYR A 60 17.46 3.02 -16.29
N ASN A 61 17.91 3.30 -15.07
CA ASN A 61 18.92 2.51 -14.36
C ASN A 61 18.35 2.03 -13.01
N PHE A 62 19.12 1.23 -12.28
CA PHE A 62 18.71 0.73 -10.96
C PHE A 62 18.45 1.84 -9.93
N GLN A 63 19.08 3.01 -10.06
CA GLN A 63 18.86 4.13 -9.14
C GLN A 63 17.46 4.74 -9.34
N ILE A 64 17.05 4.94 -10.59
CA ILE A 64 15.71 5.41 -10.93
C ILE A 64 14.66 4.35 -10.61
N ALA A 65 14.95 3.08 -10.90
CA ALA A 65 14.09 1.97 -10.50
C ALA A 65 13.85 1.94 -8.99
N GLY A 66 14.90 2.16 -8.19
CA GLY A 66 14.83 2.27 -6.74
C GLY A 66 14.00 3.46 -6.28
N ALA A 67 14.18 4.63 -6.90
CA ALA A 67 13.40 5.83 -6.59
C ALA A 67 11.90 5.63 -6.87
N ILE A 68 11.54 5.06 -8.02
CA ILE A 68 10.15 4.76 -8.39
C ILE A 68 9.57 3.65 -7.49
N ALA A 69 10.38 2.68 -7.08
CA ALA A 69 9.99 1.61 -6.17
C ALA A 69 9.69 2.10 -4.75
N ALA A 70 10.12 3.30 -4.36
CA ALA A 70 9.88 3.84 -3.01
C ALA A 70 8.38 3.92 -2.66
N SER A 71 7.54 4.34 -3.61
CA SER A 71 6.08 4.43 -3.40
C SER A 71 5.42 3.06 -3.16
N PRO A 72 5.59 2.03 -4.02
CA PRO A 72 5.04 0.71 -3.74
C PRO A 72 5.64 0.06 -2.49
N LEU A 73 6.92 0.26 -2.19
CA LEU A 73 7.51 -0.22 -0.94
C LEU A 73 6.87 0.43 0.29
N LEU A 74 6.60 1.74 0.25
CA LEU A 74 5.89 2.45 1.30
C LEU A 74 4.46 1.92 1.46
N GLY A 75 3.75 1.69 0.34
CA GLY A 75 2.42 1.09 0.35
C GLY A 75 2.41 -0.34 0.91
N MET A 76 3.45 -1.12 0.63
CA MET A 76 3.64 -2.45 1.21
C MET A 76 3.85 -2.36 2.73
N ALA A 77 4.74 -1.48 3.18
CA ALA A 77 4.99 -1.26 4.60
C ALA A 77 3.71 -0.81 5.35
N ALA A 78 2.97 0.15 4.78
CA ALA A 78 1.69 0.61 5.31
C ALA A 78 0.69 -0.54 5.47
N SER A 79 0.63 -1.42 4.47
CA SER A 79 -0.28 -2.58 4.46
C SER A 79 0.10 -3.63 5.48
N ILE A 80 1.39 -3.94 5.64
CA ILE A 80 1.89 -4.86 6.67
C ILE A 80 1.58 -4.30 8.06
N LEU A 81 1.84 -3.01 8.28
CA LEU A 81 1.48 -2.34 9.53
C LEU A 81 -0.03 -2.37 9.79
N ALA A 82 -0.86 -2.18 8.76
CA ALA A 82 -2.32 -2.30 8.89
C ALA A 82 -2.76 -3.71 9.31
N LEU A 83 -2.17 -4.75 8.74
CA LEU A 83 -2.43 -6.14 9.12
C LEU A 83 -1.99 -6.40 10.57
N MET A 84 -0.80 -5.94 10.96
CA MET A 84 -0.29 -6.07 12.32
C MET A 84 -1.16 -5.32 13.34
N ALA A 85 -1.55 -4.08 13.04
CA ALA A 85 -2.41 -3.26 13.86
C ALA A 85 -3.77 -3.93 14.11
N ILE A 86 -4.37 -4.50 13.06
CA ILE A 86 -5.64 -5.24 13.15
C ILE A 86 -5.47 -6.56 13.91
N GLN A 87 -4.38 -7.29 13.69
CA GLN A 87 -4.13 -8.57 14.35
C GLN A 87 -3.87 -8.40 15.85
N ARG A 88 -3.06 -7.41 16.23
CA ARG A 88 -2.68 -7.14 17.61
C ARG A 88 -3.68 -6.24 18.35
N ARG A 89 -4.58 -5.57 17.62
CA ARG A 89 -5.53 -4.57 18.13
C ARG A 89 -4.85 -3.50 18.97
N GLU A 90 -3.68 -3.07 18.51
CA GLU A 90 -2.81 -2.16 19.25
C GLU A 90 -2.99 -0.73 18.76
N LYS A 91 -3.33 0.18 19.67
CA LYS A 91 -3.54 1.60 19.36
C LYS A 91 -2.30 2.24 18.76
N ARG A 92 -1.13 1.97 19.34
CA ARG A 92 0.16 2.53 18.90
C ARG A 92 0.46 2.12 17.46
N LEU A 93 0.35 0.83 17.14
CA LEU A 93 0.52 0.36 15.77
C LEU A 93 -0.50 0.99 14.83
N THR A 94 -1.74 1.19 15.26
CA THR A 94 -2.74 1.84 14.41
C THR A 94 -2.40 3.30 14.12
N TYR A 95 -1.91 4.06 15.09
CA TYR A 95 -1.43 5.42 14.84
C TYR A 95 -0.26 5.44 13.86
N ILE A 96 0.71 4.53 14.02
CA ILE A 96 1.83 4.40 13.09
C ILE A 96 1.30 4.06 11.69
N THR A 97 0.39 3.09 11.57
CA THR A 97 -0.27 2.74 10.30
C THR A 97 -0.95 3.94 9.65
N LEU A 98 -1.69 4.75 10.42
CA LEU A 98 -2.37 5.93 9.90
C LEU A 98 -1.38 6.99 9.40
N VAL A 99 -0.29 7.22 10.13
CA VAL A 99 0.77 8.14 9.70
C VAL A 99 1.41 7.66 8.40
N VAL A 100 1.76 6.37 8.30
CA VAL A 100 2.40 5.81 7.10
C VAL A 100 1.44 5.80 5.91
N LEU A 101 0.17 5.43 6.10
CA LEU A 101 -0.87 5.52 5.06
C LEU A 101 -1.09 6.97 4.62
N GLY A 102 -1.16 7.92 5.56
CA GLY A 102 -1.27 9.34 5.25
C GLY A 102 -0.09 9.84 4.42
N GLY A 103 1.14 9.49 4.81
CA GLY A 103 2.34 9.79 4.05
C GLY A 103 2.32 9.19 2.64
N HIS A 104 1.88 7.94 2.49
CA HIS A 104 1.76 7.29 1.19
C HIS A 104 0.70 7.95 0.29
N ILE A 105 -0.45 8.34 0.84
CA ILE A 105 -1.50 9.06 0.12
C ILE A 105 -0.99 10.44 -0.34
N LEU A 106 -0.31 11.17 0.53
CA LEU A 106 0.29 12.48 0.21
C LEU A 106 1.35 12.36 -0.89
N ALA A 107 2.22 11.36 -0.82
CA ALA A 107 3.20 11.08 -1.87
C ALA A 107 2.52 10.76 -3.22
N GLY A 108 1.45 9.96 -3.18
CA GLY A 108 0.64 9.66 -4.36
C GLY A 108 -0.06 10.90 -4.94
N LEU A 109 -0.54 11.82 -4.09
CA LEU A 109 -1.15 13.08 -4.53
C LEU A 109 -0.15 13.97 -5.25
N SER A 110 1.06 14.13 -4.69
CA SER A 110 2.10 14.94 -5.32
C SER A 110 2.60 14.38 -6.66
N GLY A 111 2.52 13.05 -6.83
CA GLY A 111 2.97 12.35 -8.04
C GLY A 111 1.85 11.92 -8.99
N GLY A 112 0.59 12.30 -8.74
CA GLY A 112 -0.56 11.89 -9.58
C GLY A 112 -0.85 10.38 -9.59
N THR A 113 -0.38 9.62 -8.60
CA THR A 113 -0.39 8.15 -8.56
C THR A 113 -0.99 7.60 -7.25
N ILE A 114 -2.13 8.15 -6.84
CA ILE A 114 -2.79 7.78 -5.59
C ILE A 114 -3.24 6.31 -5.61
N SER A 115 -2.85 5.55 -4.57
CA SER A 115 -3.38 4.20 -4.35
C SER A 115 -4.76 4.26 -3.66
N LEU A 116 -5.81 3.85 -4.40
CA LEU A 116 -7.16 3.71 -3.86
C LEU A 116 -7.24 2.69 -2.71
N LEU A 117 -6.36 1.67 -2.72
CA LEU A 117 -6.27 0.69 -1.63
C LEU A 117 -5.80 1.36 -0.34
N SER A 118 -4.83 2.27 -0.44
CA SER A 118 -4.30 3.03 0.71
C SER A 118 -5.33 4.00 1.27
N VAL A 119 -6.03 4.72 0.39
CA VAL A 119 -7.17 5.58 0.79
C VAL A 119 -8.27 4.75 1.46
N GLY A 120 -8.65 3.61 0.87
CA GLY A 120 -9.67 2.72 1.40
C GLY A 120 -9.32 2.20 2.79
N MET A 121 -8.08 1.73 3.00
CA MET A 121 -7.61 1.31 4.32
C MET A 121 -7.64 2.45 5.33
N PHE A 122 -7.17 3.63 4.95
CA PHE A 122 -7.13 4.82 5.81
C PHE A 122 -8.54 5.21 6.28
N VAL A 123 -9.48 5.34 5.35
CA VAL A 123 -10.88 5.68 5.65
C VAL A 123 -11.52 4.62 6.54
N LEU A 124 -11.35 3.33 6.20
CA LEU A 124 -11.94 2.23 6.96
C LEU A 124 -11.42 2.17 8.41
N LEU A 125 -10.13 2.44 8.64
CA LEU A 125 -9.56 2.51 10.00
C LEU A 125 -10.13 3.68 10.82
N LEU A 126 -10.46 4.80 10.17
CA LEU A 126 -11.04 5.98 10.81
C LEU A 126 -12.56 5.90 11.06
N THR A 127 -13.25 4.93 10.45
CA THR A 127 -14.65 4.65 10.77
C THR A 127 -14.84 4.33 12.26
N LYS A 128 -16.04 4.56 12.80
CA LYS A 128 -16.37 4.21 14.19
C LYS A 128 -16.01 2.74 14.49
N THR A 129 -16.42 1.83 13.63
CA THR A 129 -16.14 0.39 13.76
C THR A 129 -14.65 0.06 13.69
N GLY A 130 -13.90 0.71 12.78
CA GLY A 130 -12.45 0.53 12.68
C GLY A 130 -11.74 0.99 13.96
N LYS A 131 -12.05 2.20 14.42
CA LYS A 131 -11.50 2.78 15.66
C LYS A 131 -11.83 1.95 16.89
N GLU A 132 -13.06 1.46 17.01
CA GLU A 132 -13.47 0.60 18.13
C GLU A 132 -12.71 -0.74 18.11
N TYR A 133 -12.56 -1.36 16.94
CA TYR A 133 -11.91 -2.66 16.81
C TYR A 133 -10.43 -2.64 17.22
N VAL A 134 -9.72 -1.57 16.85
CA VAL A 134 -8.29 -1.38 17.14
C VAL A 134 -8.02 -0.55 18.41
N GLY A 135 -9.08 -0.27 19.18
CA GLY A 135 -9.00 0.38 20.49
C GLY A 135 -8.79 1.90 20.46
N LEU A 136 -8.85 2.57 19.31
CA LEU A 136 -8.68 4.02 19.20
C LEU A 136 -9.82 4.84 19.83
N SER A 137 -11.01 4.27 20.01
CA SER A 137 -12.21 5.02 20.45
C SER A 137 -12.25 5.43 21.93
N GLY A 138 -11.17 5.26 22.71
CA GLY A 138 -11.06 5.73 24.09
C GLY A 138 -11.98 5.03 25.12
N GLY A 139 -13.13 4.50 24.71
CA GLY A 139 -13.96 3.61 25.51
C GLY A 139 -13.33 2.23 25.63
N ARG A 140 -13.39 1.62 26.82
CA ARG A 140 -13.16 0.18 26.95
C ARG A 140 -14.00 -0.52 25.88
N PRO A 141 -13.45 -1.52 25.16
CA PRO A 141 -14.27 -2.28 24.22
C PRO A 141 -15.49 -2.77 24.99
N LYS A 142 -16.70 -2.32 24.62
CA LYS A 142 -17.93 -2.92 25.13
C LYS A 142 -17.92 -4.35 24.60
N ILE A 143 -17.43 -5.27 25.43
CA ILE A 143 -17.61 -6.70 25.25
C ILE A 143 -19.12 -6.91 25.43
N ARG A 144 -19.90 -6.74 24.35
CA ARG A 144 -21.27 -7.24 24.32
C ARG A 144 -21.16 -8.76 24.34
N GLY A 145 -21.44 -9.36 25.49
CA GLY A 145 -21.47 -10.82 25.64
C GLY A 145 -21.11 -11.37 27.02
N ILE A 146 -21.28 -10.61 28.10
CA ILE A 146 -21.38 -11.18 29.45
C ILE A 146 -22.61 -10.51 30.10
N GLU A 147 -23.77 -11.07 29.79
CA GLU A 147 -24.90 -11.24 30.73
C GLU A 147 -25.29 -12.71 30.65
#